data_AF-A0A7Z0IK33-F1
#
_entry.id   AF-A0A7Z0IK33-F1
#
_cell.length_a   1.000
_cell.length_b   1.000
_cell.length_c   1.000
_cell.angle_alpha   90.00
_cell.angle_beta   90.00
_cell.angle_gamma   90.00
#
_symmetry.space_group_name_H-M   'P 1'
#
loop_
_entity.id
_entity.type
_entity.pdbx_description
1 polymer ?
#
loop_
_entity_poly.entity_id
_entity_poly.type
_entity_poly.pdbx_seq_one_letter_code
_entity_poly.pdbx_strand_id
1 'polypeptide(L)'
;MATISLSFSDTAFRRGSARNKFDLLLGVEGTLQLAVGDRLVYSEPMFPVVELRHALASWLRCADSDFEFISMESDEPGLLWFRQQPSGRWRAGSIHQDDIAVTELNLPAVEAGCYRFIEAVDQWVRENLGVEVEDVLGADDV
;
A
#
# COMPACT_ATOMS: atom_id res chain seq x y z
N MET A 1 -9.67 12.42 -15.97
CA MET A 1 -10.09 11.24 -15.17
C MET A 1 -9.48 11.39 -13.80
N ALA A 2 -10.20 11.04 -12.73
CA ALA A 2 -9.62 11.06 -11.39
C ALA A 2 -8.51 10.02 -11.27
N THR A 3 -7.46 10.36 -10.55
CA THR A 3 -6.30 9.49 -10.28
C THR A 3 -6.22 9.21 -8.79
N ILE A 4 -5.64 8.07 -8.43
CA ILE A 4 -5.23 7.79 -7.06
C ILE A 4 -3.72 7.95 -6.94
N SER A 5 -3.26 8.40 -5.78
CA SER A 5 -1.85 8.45 -5.42
C SER A 5 -1.68 7.86 -4.02
N LEU A 6 -0.80 6.86 -3.95
CA LEU A 6 -0.24 6.34 -2.72
C LEU A 6 1.20 6.81 -2.68
N SER A 7 1.60 7.46 -1.59
CA SER A 7 2.94 7.98 -1.41
C SER A 7 3.39 7.83 0.03
N PHE A 8 4.69 7.85 0.26
CA PHE A 8 5.25 7.76 1.59
C PHE A 8 6.41 8.75 1.76
N SER A 9 6.66 9.15 3.00
CA SER A 9 7.73 10.06 3.39
C SER A 9 8.23 9.73 4.79
N ASP A 10 9.28 10.43 5.25
CA ASP A 10 9.87 10.24 6.59
C ASP A 10 10.21 8.78 6.92
N THR A 11 10.67 8.03 5.90
CA THR A 11 10.89 6.59 6.01
C THR A 11 12.17 6.23 6.75
N ALA A 12 12.08 5.19 7.59
CA ALA A 12 13.21 4.61 8.28
C ALA A 12 13.05 3.10 8.43
N PHE A 13 14.18 2.39 8.49
CA PHE A 13 14.20 0.96 8.83
C PHE A 13 14.42 0.77 10.33
N ARG A 14 13.55 0.00 11.01
CA ARG A 14 13.49 -0.11 12.48
C ARG A 14 13.61 -1.53 13.03
N ARG A 15 14.06 -2.51 12.22
CA ARG A 15 14.17 -3.93 12.62
C ARG A 15 15.62 -4.42 12.58
N GLY A 16 15.83 -5.68 13.00
CA GLY A 16 17.16 -6.28 13.15
C GLY A 16 17.84 -6.62 11.84
N SER A 17 17.09 -7.10 10.83
CA SER A 17 17.66 -7.54 9.55
C SER A 17 16.70 -7.38 8.37
N ALA A 18 17.06 -6.57 7.37
CA ALA A 18 16.30 -6.43 6.12
C ALA A 18 16.27 -7.70 5.25
N ARG A 19 17.01 -8.75 5.62
CA ARG A 19 17.02 -10.06 4.92
C ARG A 19 16.04 -11.06 5.51
N ASN A 20 15.42 -10.75 6.65
CA ASN A 20 14.36 -11.56 7.21
C ASN A 20 13.00 -11.02 6.73
N LYS A 21 12.12 -11.92 6.29
CA LYS A 21 10.80 -11.56 5.76
C LYS A 21 9.96 -10.72 6.71
N PHE A 22 9.82 -11.13 7.97
CA PHE A 22 9.05 -10.41 8.98
C PHE A 22 9.66 -9.04 9.28
N ASP A 23 10.98 -9.00 9.45
CA ASP A 23 11.70 -7.75 9.68
C ASP A 23 11.59 -6.80 8.50
N LEU A 24 11.55 -7.28 7.25
CA LEU A 24 11.40 -6.42 6.08
C LEU A 24 9.96 -5.90 5.94
N LEU A 25 8.96 -6.77 6.12
CA LEU A 25 7.55 -6.41 6.05
C LEU A 25 7.19 -5.29 7.04
N LEU A 26 7.64 -5.44 8.29
CA LEU A 26 7.29 -4.56 9.41
C LEU A 26 8.37 -3.53 9.75
N GLY A 27 9.49 -3.56 9.03
CA GLY A 27 10.64 -2.75 9.42
C GLY A 27 10.77 -1.44 8.69
N VAL A 28 10.18 -1.30 7.50
CA VAL A 28 10.17 -0.02 6.80
C VAL A 28 8.92 0.74 7.19
N GLU A 29 9.09 1.67 8.11
CA GLU A 29 8.03 2.54 8.61
C GLU A 29 8.17 3.93 8.00
N GLY A 30 7.05 4.54 7.62
CA GLY A 30 7.02 5.92 7.12
C GLY A 30 5.64 6.54 7.23
N THR A 31 5.54 7.81 6.88
CA THR A 31 4.25 8.50 6.78
C THR A 31 3.60 8.13 5.45
N LEU A 32 2.58 7.26 5.48
CA LEU A 32 1.76 6.90 4.33
C LEU A 32 0.74 8.01 4.04
N GLN A 33 0.53 8.32 2.77
CA GLN A 33 -0.52 9.22 2.31
C GLN A 33 -1.30 8.60 1.14
N LEU A 34 -2.62 8.62 1.25
CA LEU A 34 -3.56 8.27 0.20
C LEU A 34 -4.28 9.54 -0.28
N ALA A 35 -4.16 9.86 -1.56
CA ALA A 35 -4.86 10.96 -2.21
C ALA A 35 -5.68 10.47 -3.41
N VAL A 36 -6.82 11.12 -3.63
CA VAL A 36 -7.68 10.91 -4.80
C VAL A 36 -7.91 12.26 -5.49
N GLY A 37 -7.37 12.41 -6.70
CA GLY A 37 -7.20 13.73 -7.34
C GLY A 37 -6.31 14.62 -6.47
N ASP A 38 -6.77 15.84 -6.21
CA ASP A 38 -6.05 16.82 -5.37
C ASP A 38 -6.40 16.71 -3.87
N ARG A 39 -7.17 15.69 -3.48
CA ARG A 39 -7.70 15.53 -2.13
C ARG A 39 -6.91 14.47 -1.37
N LEU A 40 -6.30 14.84 -0.25
CA LEU A 40 -5.79 13.89 0.74
C LEU A 40 -6.98 13.22 1.44
N VAL A 41 -7.02 11.89 1.38
CA VAL A 41 -8.09 11.05 1.96
C VAL A 41 -7.65 10.47 3.29
N TYR A 42 -6.39 10.09 3.40
CA TYR A 42 -5.84 9.44 4.59
C TYR A 42 -4.34 9.70 4.71
N SER A 43 -3.85 9.88 5.93
CA SER A 43 -2.42 10.02 6.25
C SER A 43 -2.14 9.33 7.57
N GLU A 44 -1.14 8.46 7.62
CA GLU A 44 -0.79 7.70 8.81
C GLU A 44 0.74 7.67 9.01
N PRO A 45 1.24 8.16 10.15
CA PRO A 45 2.66 8.03 10.49
C PRO A 45 3.02 6.60 10.89
N MET A 46 4.32 6.26 10.84
CA MET A 46 4.84 4.96 11.29
C MET A 46 4.17 3.75 10.61
N PHE A 47 3.72 3.93 9.36
CA PHE A 47 3.00 2.90 8.61
C PHE A 47 3.97 1.92 7.95
N PRO A 48 3.74 0.59 8.02
CA PRO A 48 4.59 -0.42 7.41
C PRO A 48 4.41 -0.45 5.88
N VAL A 49 5.24 0.31 5.16
CA VAL A 49 5.04 0.53 3.71
C VAL A 49 5.35 -0.72 2.87
N VAL A 50 6.28 -1.57 3.32
CA VAL A 50 6.60 -2.82 2.62
C VAL A 50 5.49 -3.85 2.78
N GLU A 51 4.84 -3.90 3.95
CA GLU A 51 3.67 -4.72 4.18
C GLU A 51 2.53 -4.37 3.22
N LEU A 52 2.19 -3.08 3.10
CA LEU A 52 1.17 -2.63 2.15
C LEU A 52 1.57 -2.90 0.71
N ARG A 53 2.83 -2.67 0.35
CA ARG A 53 3.36 -3.05 -0.97
C ARG A 53 3.10 -4.53 -1.25
N HIS A 54 3.37 -5.42 -0.30
CA HIS A 54 3.16 -6.86 -0.46
C HIS A 54 1.67 -7.21 -0.64
N ALA A 55 0.80 -6.63 0.18
CA ALA A 55 -0.64 -6.82 0.08
C ALA A 55 -1.20 -6.35 -1.29
N LEU A 56 -0.77 -5.17 -1.75
CA LEU A 56 -1.16 -4.61 -3.05
C LEU A 56 -0.66 -5.45 -4.21
N ALA A 57 0.60 -5.88 -4.19
CA ALA A 57 1.16 -6.76 -5.21
C ALA A 57 0.37 -8.08 -5.30
N SER A 58 -0.06 -8.62 -4.16
CA SER A 58 -0.91 -9.82 -4.12
C SER A 58 -2.27 -9.58 -4.75
N TRP A 59 -2.94 -8.49 -4.36
CA TRP A 59 -4.26 -8.13 -4.87
C TRP A 59 -4.25 -7.88 -6.38
N LEU A 60 -3.25 -7.18 -6.91
CA LEU A 60 -3.11 -6.88 -8.34
C LEU A 60 -3.02 -8.12 -9.25
N ARG A 61 -2.68 -9.31 -8.70
CA ARG A 61 -2.63 -10.54 -9.50
C ARG A 61 -4.01 -11.04 -9.93
N CYS A 62 -5.04 -10.77 -9.13
CA CYS A 62 -6.40 -11.22 -9.40
C CYS A 62 -7.39 -10.08 -9.60
N ALA A 63 -7.19 -8.92 -8.95
CA ALA A 63 -7.90 -7.63 -9.09
C ALA A 63 -9.41 -7.71 -9.46
N ASP A 64 -10.09 -8.74 -8.97
CA ASP A 64 -11.47 -9.11 -9.33
C ASP A 64 -12.47 -8.79 -8.20
N SER A 65 -11.93 -8.36 -7.05
CA SER A 65 -12.63 -8.19 -5.80
C SER A 65 -12.07 -7.03 -4.99
N ASP A 66 -12.83 -6.59 -4.00
CA ASP A 66 -12.43 -5.50 -3.12
C ASP A 66 -11.08 -5.76 -2.45
N PHE A 67 -10.28 -4.71 -2.32
CA PHE A 67 -9.06 -4.72 -1.53
C PHE A 67 -9.35 -4.15 -0.14
N GLU A 68 -8.89 -4.85 0.90
CA GLU A 68 -8.81 -4.32 2.25
C GLU A 68 -7.44 -4.66 2.82
N PHE A 69 -6.73 -3.64 3.28
CA PHE A 69 -5.47 -3.82 3.96
C PHE A 69 -5.72 -4.35 5.36
N ILE A 70 -5.10 -5.50 5.64
CA ILE A 70 -5.07 -6.15 6.95
C ILE A 70 -3.60 -6.16 7.36
N SER A 71 -3.26 -5.38 8.37
CA SER A 71 -1.89 -5.35 8.90
C SER A 71 -1.66 -6.56 9.80
N MET A 72 -0.42 -7.03 9.86
CA MET A 72 0.05 -8.04 10.80
C MET A 72 0.19 -7.48 12.22
N GLU A 73 0.28 -6.16 12.39
CA GLU A 73 0.42 -5.51 13.71
C GLU A 73 -0.89 -4.87 14.23
N SER A 74 -1.91 -4.75 13.39
CA SER A 74 -3.23 -4.21 13.79
C SER A 74 -4.35 -5.18 13.44
N ASP A 75 -5.17 -5.50 14.44
CA ASP A 75 -6.40 -6.29 14.27
C ASP A 75 -7.53 -5.48 13.58
N GLU A 76 -7.33 -4.18 13.28
CA GLU A 76 -8.34 -3.32 12.66
C GLU A 76 -8.20 -3.30 11.12
N PRO A 77 -9.06 -4.02 10.38
CA PRO A 77 -8.99 -4.05 8.92
C PRO A 77 -9.52 -2.75 8.31
N GLY A 78 -8.94 -2.36 7.16
CA GLY A 78 -9.46 -1.24 6.38
C GLY A 78 -8.78 0.10 6.63
N LEU A 79 -7.59 0.11 7.23
CA LEU A 79 -6.70 1.27 7.23
C LEU A 79 -6.49 1.83 5.81
N LEU A 80 -6.55 0.96 4.81
CA LEU A 80 -6.64 1.30 3.40
C LEU A 80 -7.54 0.28 2.70
N TRP A 81 -8.46 0.74 1.86
CA TRP A 81 -9.33 -0.13 1.08
C TRP A 81 -9.58 0.40 -0.34
N PHE A 82 -9.82 -0.52 -1.27
CA PHE A 82 -10.39 -0.24 -2.59
C PHE A 82 -11.65 -1.06 -2.77
N ARG A 83 -12.78 -0.41 -3.03
CA ARG A 83 -14.07 -1.10 -3.14
C ARG A 83 -14.76 -0.79 -4.44
N GLN A 84 -15.23 -1.82 -5.13
CA GLN A 84 -16.04 -1.68 -6.32
C GLN A 84 -17.43 -1.17 -5.95
N GLN A 85 -17.93 -0.23 -6.74
CA GLN A 85 -19.22 0.39 -6.58
C GLN A 85 -20.23 -0.27 -7.54
N PRO A 86 -21.55 -0.15 -7.29
CA PRO A 86 -22.59 -0.66 -8.19
C PRO A 86 -22.48 -0.13 -9.64
N SER A 87 -21.81 1.00 -9.84
CA SER A 87 -21.51 1.57 -11.17
C SER A 87 -20.41 0.84 -11.94
N GLY A 88 -19.76 -0.18 -11.33
CA GLY A 88 -18.57 -0.85 -11.85
C GLY A 88 -17.27 -0.05 -11.67
N ARG A 89 -17.35 1.12 -11.03
CA ARG A 89 -16.20 1.98 -10.70
C ARG A 89 -15.65 1.66 -9.32
N TRP A 90 -14.49 2.20 -8.98
CA TRP A 90 -13.81 1.95 -7.72
C TRP A 90 -13.81 3.19 -6.84
N ARG A 91 -13.79 3.00 -5.53
CA ARG A 91 -13.47 4.05 -4.55
C ARG A 91 -12.31 3.59 -3.69
N ALA A 92 -11.57 4.56 -3.18
CA ALA A 92 -10.46 4.33 -2.27
C ALA A 92 -10.69 5.10 -0.99
N GLY A 93 -10.28 4.54 0.14
CA GLY A 93 -10.40 5.22 1.42
C GLY A 93 -9.74 4.49 2.57
N SER A 94 -10.07 4.95 3.77
CA SER A 94 -9.63 4.40 5.05
C SER A 94 -10.82 4.34 6.01
N ILE A 95 -10.77 3.45 6.99
CA ILE A 95 -11.69 3.44 8.15
C ILE A 95 -11.55 4.70 9.02
N HIS A 96 -10.39 5.34 9.01
CA HIS A 96 -10.10 6.56 9.77
C HIS A 96 -10.31 7.85 8.96
N GLN A 97 -10.93 7.76 7.80
CA GLN A 97 -11.19 8.96 6.99
C GLN A 97 -12.25 9.84 7.65
N ASP A 98 -11.98 11.15 7.74
CA ASP A 98 -12.94 12.12 8.29
C ASP A 98 -14.16 12.36 7.38
N ASP A 99 -14.00 12.14 6.08
CA ASP A 99 -15.06 12.34 5.09
C ASP A 99 -14.96 11.28 3.98
N ILE A 100 -16.12 10.86 3.49
CA ILE A 100 -16.22 9.76 2.55
C ILE A 100 -15.73 10.23 1.19
N ALA A 101 -14.66 9.62 0.69
CA ALA A 101 -14.21 9.84 -0.68
C ALA A 101 -15.32 9.38 -1.65
N VAL A 102 -16.02 10.35 -2.24
CA VAL A 102 -17.10 10.11 -3.22
C VAL A 102 -16.59 9.94 -4.65
N THR A 103 -15.30 10.21 -4.89
CA THR A 103 -14.72 10.20 -6.23
C THR A 103 -14.56 8.78 -6.75
N GLU A 104 -15.20 8.50 -7.88
CA GLU A 104 -15.16 7.19 -8.52
C GLU A 104 -14.03 7.07 -9.55
N LEU A 105 -13.13 6.11 -9.32
CA LEU A 105 -11.98 5.75 -10.11
C LEU A 105 -12.35 4.64 -11.11
N ASN A 106 -11.60 4.51 -12.19
CA ASN A 106 -11.64 3.28 -12.99
C ASN A 106 -10.52 2.35 -12.50
N LEU A 107 -10.66 1.04 -12.74
CA LEU A 107 -9.66 0.06 -12.32
C LEU A 107 -8.24 0.41 -12.82
N PRO A 108 -8.04 0.83 -14.10
CA PRO A 108 -6.70 1.21 -14.55
C PRO A 108 -6.05 2.35 -13.77
N ALA A 109 -6.84 3.32 -13.27
CA ALA A 109 -6.30 4.38 -12.42
C ALA A 109 -5.89 3.84 -11.05
N VAL A 110 -6.65 2.90 -10.47
CA VAL A 110 -6.32 2.25 -9.21
C VAL A 110 -5.03 1.44 -9.36
N GLU A 111 -4.97 0.57 -10.37
CA GLU A 111 -3.80 -0.24 -10.71
C GLU A 111 -2.56 0.64 -10.91
N ALA A 112 -2.67 1.70 -11.71
CA ALA A 112 -1.55 2.62 -11.94
C ALA A 112 -1.04 3.29 -10.65
N GLY A 113 -1.94 3.64 -9.72
CA GLY A 113 -1.55 4.18 -8.41
C GLY A 113 -0.81 3.14 -7.57
N CYS A 114 -1.29 1.91 -7.54
CA CYS A 114 -0.66 0.81 -6.82
C CYS A 114 0.72 0.45 -7.40
N TYR A 115 0.85 0.33 -8.73
CA TYR A 115 2.13 0.03 -9.37
C TYR A 115 3.20 1.09 -9.07
N ARG A 116 2.84 2.38 -9.13
CA ARG A 116 3.77 3.46 -8.77
C ARG A 116 4.23 3.38 -7.32
N PHE A 117 3.31 3.05 -6.41
CA PHE A 117 3.66 2.88 -5.00
C PHE A 117 4.58 1.68 -4.79
N ILE A 118 4.27 0.54 -5.41
CA ILE A 118 5.11 -0.67 -5.37
C ILE A 118 6.52 -0.36 -5.87
N GLU A 119 6.64 0.29 -7.03
CA GLU A 119 7.93 0.68 -7.62
C GLU A 119 8.72 1.63 -6.71
N ALA A 120 8.05 2.62 -6.10
CA ALA A 120 8.69 3.55 -5.18
C ALA A 120 9.19 2.87 -3.90
N VAL A 121 8.41 1.94 -3.33
CA VAL A 121 8.83 1.14 -2.17
C VAL A 121 10.02 0.25 -2.53
N ASP A 122 9.95 -0.46 -3.66
CA ASP A 122 11.02 -1.34 -4.13
C ASP A 122 12.33 -0.55 -4.38
N GLN A 123 12.21 0.63 -5.00
CA GLN A 123 13.35 1.53 -5.18
C GLN A 123 13.95 1.97 -3.84
N TRP A 124 13.11 2.41 -2.89
CA TRP A 124 13.59 2.85 -1.58
C TRP A 124 14.31 1.72 -0.84
N VAL A 125 13.73 0.51 -0.82
CA VAL A 125 14.33 -0.66 -0.17
C VAL A 125 15.68 -1.01 -0.80
N ARG A 126 15.76 -1.02 -2.13
CA ARG A 126 17.01 -1.28 -2.85
C ARG A 126 18.08 -0.25 -2.49
N GLU A 127 17.75 1.03 -2.55
CA GLU A 127 18.70 2.12 -2.34
C GLU A 127 19.16 2.24 -0.88
N ASN A 128 18.28 1.97 0.08
CA ASN A 128 18.57 2.20 1.51
C ASN A 128 19.00 0.93 2.25
N LEU A 129 18.54 -0.25 1.82
CA LEU A 129 18.77 -1.53 2.51
C LEU A 129 19.61 -2.51 1.69
N GLY A 130 19.81 -2.25 0.39
CA GLY A 130 20.66 -3.07 -0.48
C GLY A 130 20.12 -4.47 -0.73
N VAL A 131 18.79 -4.64 -0.66
CA VAL A 131 18.09 -5.91 -0.93
C VAL A 131 16.95 -5.69 -1.92
N GLU A 132 16.59 -6.73 -2.66
CA GLU A 132 15.39 -6.74 -3.49
C GLU A 132 14.22 -7.27 -2.66
N VAL A 133 13.07 -6.58 -2.71
CA VAL A 133 11.88 -6.97 -1.93
C VAL A 133 11.40 -8.37 -2.33
N GLU A 134 11.32 -8.65 -3.62
CA GLU A 134 10.89 -9.97 -4.14
C GLU A 134 11.83 -11.11 -3.70
N ASP A 135 13.14 -10.87 -3.66
CA ASP A 135 14.10 -11.90 -3.23
C ASP A 135 13.92 -12.27 -1.76
N VAL A 136 13.57 -11.29 -0.91
CA VAL A 136 13.37 -11.52 0.53
C VAL A 136 11.98 -12.07 0.83
N LEU A 137 10.93 -11.61 0.12
CA LEU A 137 9.55 -12.03 0.39
C LEU A 137 9.15 -13.32 -0.32
N GLY A 138 9.76 -13.62 -1.47
CA GLY A 138 9.49 -14.81 -2.30
C GLY A 138 10.31 -16.06 -1.91
N ALA A 139 11.25 -15.94 -0.96
CA ALA A 139 12.13 -17.05 -0.56
C ALA A 139 11.44 -18.18 0.24
N ASP A 140 10.18 -18.02 0.66
CA ASP A 140 9.45 -19.00 1.49
C ASP A 140 8.45 -19.89 0.69
N ASP A 141 8.45 -19.82 -0.64
CA ASP A 141 7.61 -20.69 -1.51
C ASP A 141 8.37 -21.92 -2.07
N VAL A 142 9.30 -22.50 -1.28
CA VAL A 142 9.98 -23.79 -1.60
C VAL A 142 10.03 -24.72 -0.39
#